data_AF-A0A2N4WV47-F1
#
_entry.id   AF-A0A2N4WV47-F1
#
_cell.length_a   1.000
_cell.length_b   1.000
_cell.length_c   1.000
_cell.angle_alpha   90.00
_cell.angle_beta   90.00
_cell.angle_gamma   90.00
#
_symmetry.space_group_name_H-M   'P 1'
#
loop_
_entity.id
_entity.type
_entity.pdbx_description
1 polymer ?
#
loop_
_entity_poly.entity_id
_entity_poly.type
_entity_poly.pdbx_seq_one_letter_code
_entity_poly.pdbx_strand_id
1 'polypeptide(L)'
;MCKLAKLAALAGAALTLAACGSADDASSEASADTVEMPADTALAPVTETPVADPSATATDAPETDAQAAASAEASADAAAGVAAEAAAAAETPAE
;
A
#
# COMPACT_ATOMS: atom_id res chain seq x y z
N MET A 1 30.77 8.25 -10.98
CA MET A 1 30.90 7.57 -9.67
C MET A 1 29.55 7.24 -9.02
N CYS A 2 28.47 8.00 -9.26
CA CYS A 2 27.15 7.74 -8.67
C CYS A 2 26.48 6.40 -9.03
N LYS A 3 26.82 5.78 -10.17
CA LYS A 3 26.27 4.47 -10.59
C LYS A 3 26.76 3.32 -9.69
N LEU A 4 27.99 3.40 -9.20
CA LEU A 4 28.58 2.41 -8.29
C LEU A 4 27.96 2.48 -6.89
N ALA A 5 27.61 3.69 -6.43
CA ALA A 5 26.94 3.89 -5.15
C ALA A 5 25.53 3.25 -5.11
N LYS A 6 24.78 3.33 -6.21
CA LYS A 6 23.47 2.67 -6.33
C LYS A 6 23.58 1.15 -6.32
N LEU A 7 24.59 0.60 -6.99
CA LEU A 7 24.86 -0.84 -7.01
C LEU A 7 25.27 -1.36 -5.63
N ALA A 8 26.10 -0.60 -4.90
CA ALA A 8 26.51 -0.92 -3.54
C ALA A 8 25.35 -0.85 -2.55
N ALA A 9 24.42 0.12 -2.71
CA ALA A 9 23.23 0.22 -1.89
C ALA A 9 22.26 -0.96 -2.11
N LEU A 10 22.07 -1.37 -3.37
CA LEU A 10 21.24 -2.53 -3.72
C LEU A 10 21.84 -3.85 -3.19
N ALA A 11 23.17 -4.01 -3.33
CA ALA A 11 23.87 -5.18 -2.80
C ALA A 11 23.83 -5.22 -1.27
N GLY A 12 23.98 -4.07 -0.59
CA GLY A 12 23.86 -3.95 0.86
C GLY A 12 22.45 -4.33 1.35
N ALA A 13 21.41 -3.84 0.68
CA ALA A 13 20.02 -4.16 1.01
C ALA A 13 19.70 -5.66 0.88
N ALA A 14 20.24 -6.32 -0.16
CA ALA A 14 20.10 -7.77 -0.35
C ALA A 14 20.82 -8.57 0.75
N LEU A 15 22.02 -8.16 1.17
CA LEU A 15 22.74 -8.79 2.28
C LEU A 15 22.04 -8.58 3.63
N THR A 16 21.43 -7.41 3.88
CA THR A 16 20.66 -7.16 5.10
C THR A 16 19.33 -7.92 5.11
N LEU A 17 18.71 -8.15 3.95
CA LEU A 17 17.51 -8.98 3.85
C LEU A 17 17.85 -10.47 4.08
N ALA A 18 19.01 -10.94 3.61
CA ALA A 18 19.51 -12.27 3.93
C ALA A 18 19.90 -12.42 5.41
N ALA A 19 20.38 -11.35 6.07
CA ALA A 19 20.68 -11.34 7.50
C ALA A 19 19.41 -11.23 8.38
N CYS A 20 18.33 -10.63 7.87
CA CYS A 20 17.00 -10.67 8.50
C CYS A 20 16.24 -11.99 8.20
N GLY A 21 16.83 -12.86 7.37
CA GLY A 21 16.41 -14.21 7.08
C GLY A 21 17.40 -15.26 7.56
N SER A 22 18.04 -15.05 8.72
CA SER A 22 18.57 -16.18 9.48
C SER A 22 17.37 -17.03 9.84
N ALA A 23 17.16 -18.09 9.07
CA ALA A 23 16.16 -19.10 9.32
C ALA A 23 16.55 -19.81 10.62
N ASP A 24 16.28 -19.16 11.76
CA ASP A 24 15.85 -19.91 12.92
C ASP A 24 14.66 -20.73 12.42
N ASP A 25 14.78 -22.05 12.45
CA ASP A 25 13.71 -22.96 12.02
C ASP A 25 12.52 -22.78 12.99
N ALA A 26 11.72 -21.75 12.73
CA ALA A 26 10.51 -21.43 13.49
C ALA A 26 9.43 -22.50 13.30
N SER A 27 9.72 -23.56 12.53
CA SER A 27 8.89 -24.77 12.45
C SER A 27 8.78 -25.48 13.80
N SER A 28 9.74 -25.31 14.72
CA SER A 28 9.78 -26.07 15.97
C SER A 28 9.01 -25.42 17.14
N GLU A 29 8.73 -24.11 17.10
CA GLU A 29 7.97 -23.42 18.17
C GLU A 29 6.49 -23.18 17.81
N ALA A 30 6.14 -23.26 16.53
CA ALA A 30 4.75 -23.25 16.08
C ALA A 30 4.26 -24.68 15.79
N SER A 31 4.34 -25.57 16.79
CA SER A 31 3.35 -26.65 16.83
C SER A 31 2.02 -25.94 17.07
N ALA A 32 1.30 -25.65 15.99
CA ALA A 32 -0.09 -25.28 16.13
C ALA A 32 -0.71 -26.45 16.90
N ASP A 33 -1.01 -26.25 18.18
CA ASP A 33 -2.06 -26.99 18.85
C ASP A 33 -3.26 -26.76 17.95
N THR A 34 -3.44 -27.65 16.97
CA THR A 34 -4.65 -27.72 16.18
C THR A 34 -5.65 -28.25 17.17
N VAL A 35 -6.10 -27.36 18.06
CA VAL A 35 -7.20 -27.57 18.96
C VAL A 35 -8.24 -28.28 18.12
N GLU A 36 -8.68 -29.42 18.62
CA GLU A 36 -9.74 -30.30 18.11
C GLU A 36 -11.08 -29.54 18.06
N MET A 37 -11.08 -28.33 17.49
CA MET A 37 -12.25 -27.62 17.05
C MET A 37 -12.67 -28.34 15.77
N PRO A 38 -13.76 -29.12 15.82
CA PRO A 38 -14.21 -29.90 14.68
C PRO A 38 -14.42 -28.96 13.48
N ALA A 39 -14.09 -29.42 12.28
CA ALA A 39 -14.29 -28.64 11.06
C ALA A 39 -15.74 -28.15 10.94
N ASP A 40 -16.71 -28.93 11.44
CA ASP A 40 -18.13 -28.59 11.50
C ASP A 40 -18.42 -27.35 12.36
N THR A 41 -17.66 -27.13 13.44
CA THR A 41 -17.81 -25.94 14.29
C THR A 41 -17.28 -24.69 13.60
N ALA A 42 -16.20 -24.81 12.82
CA ALA A 42 -15.67 -23.70 12.04
C ALA A 42 -16.56 -23.32 10.84
N LEU A 43 -17.27 -24.30 10.29
CA LEU A 43 -18.21 -24.12 9.16
C LEU A 43 -19.66 -23.91 9.62
N ALA A 44 -19.91 -23.85 10.92
CA ALA A 44 -21.24 -23.65 11.45
C ALA A 44 -21.81 -22.31 10.94
N PRO A 45 -23.08 -22.27 10.50
CA PRO A 45 -23.68 -21.04 10.01
C PRO A 45 -23.78 -20.02 11.13
N VAL A 46 -23.45 -18.76 10.82
CA VAL A 46 -23.73 -17.64 11.72
C VAL A 46 -25.25 -17.44 11.75
N THR A 47 -25.84 -17.65 12.92
CA THR A 47 -27.30 -17.52 13.13
C THR A 47 -27.69 -16.15 13.71
N GLU A 48 -26.70 -15.34 14.11
CA GLU A 48 -26.95 -14.01 14.64
C GLU A 48 -27.54 -13.10 13.57
N THR A 49 -28.56 -12.34 13.96
CA THR A 49 -29.16 -11.34 13.07
C THR A 49 -28.21 -10.15 12.99
N PRO A 50 -27.90 -9.62 11.79
CA PRO A 50 -27.06 -8.43 11.66
C PRO A 50 -27.64 -7.29 12.49
N VAL A 51 -26.79 -6.68 13.33
CA VAL A 51 -27.16 -5.47 14.07
C VAL A 51 -27.07 -4.28 13.12
N ALA A 52 -28.07 -3.41 13.13
CA ALA A 52 -28.07 -2.20 12.33
C ALA A 52 -26.95 -1.26 12.79
N ASP A 53 -26.07 -0.88 11.85
CA ASP A 53 -25.09 0.19 12.06
C ASP A 53 -25.74 1.55 11.75
N PRO A 54 -25.95 2.44 12.74
CA PRO A 54 -26.55 3.76 12.51
C PRO A 54 -25.69 4.67 11.63
N SER A 55 -24.38 4.37 11.49
CA SER A 55 -23.47 5.10 10.63
C SER A 55 -23.50 4.60 9.18
N ALA A 56 -24.05 3.42 8.89
CA ALA A 56 -24.10 2.88 7.52
C ALA A 56 -25.01 3.69 6.59
N THR A 57 -25.95 4.45 7.15
CA THR A 57 -26.82 5.37 6.40
C THR A 57 -26.40 6.83 6.58
N ALA A 58 -25.28 7.10 7.25
CA ALA A 58 -24.76 8.45 7.36
C ALA A 58 -24.38 8.93 5.95
N THR A 59 -25.05 9.97 5.49
CA THR A 59 -24.65 10.68 4.28
C THR A 59 -23.52 11.61 4.68
N ASP A 60 -22.39 11.52 3.98
CA ASP A 60 -21.28 12.45 4.20
C ASP A 60 -21.75 13.87 3.90
N ALA A 61 -21.17 14.85 4.59
CA ALA A 61 -21.49 16.24 4.31
C ALA A 61 -21.15 16.55 2.84
N PRO A 62 -21.96 17.36 2.13
CA PRO A 62 -21.57 17.75 0.78
C PRO A 62 -20.19 18.42 0.85
N GLU A 63 -19.24 17.91 0.06
CA GLU A 63 -17.99 18.64 -0.15
C GLU A 63 -18.36 20.06 -0.60
N THR A 64 -17.89 21.05 0.14
CA THR A 64 -18.18 22.44 -0.18
C THR A 64 -17.53 22.76 -1.53
N ASP A 65 -18.23 23.44 -2.44
CA ASP A 65 -17.72 23.82 -3.77
C ASP A 65 -16.32 24.46 -3.74
N ALA A 66 -15.97 25.15 -2.64
CA ALA A 66 -14.64 25.72 -2.42
C ALA A 66 -13.52 24.66 -2.35
N GLN A 67 -13.77 23.51 -1.74
CA GLN A 67 -12.82 22.40 -1.65
C GLN A 67 -12.61 21.75 -3.03
N ALA A 68 -13.70 21.57 -3.78
CA ALA A 68 -13.66 21.03 -5.14
C ALA A 68 -12.94 21.98 -6.12
N ALA A 69 -13.20 23.29 -6.01
CA ALA A 69 -12.52 24.31 -6.82
C ALA A 69 -11.01 24.37 -6.54
N ALA A 70 -10.61 24.35 -5.27
CA ALA A 70 -9.20 24.32 -4.89
C ALA A 70 -8.48 23.06 -5.40
N SER A 71 -9.13 21.89 -5.33
CA SER A 71 -8.60 20.63 -5.86
C SER A 71 -8.48 20.63 -7.39
N ALA A 72 -9.41 21.29 -8.10
CA ALA A 72 -9.37 21.43 -9.55
C ALA A 72 -8.22 22.34 -10.01
N GLU A 73 -8.02 23.48 -9.35
CA GLU A 73 -6.91 24.39 -9.63
C GLU A 73 -5.55 23.73 -9.36
N ALA A 74 -5.41 23.05 -8.22
CA ALA A 74 -4.18 22.30 -7.90
C ALA A 74 -3.88 21.20 -8.92
N SER A 75 -4.91 20.50 -9.41
CA SER A 75 -4.75 19.49 -10.45
C SER A 75 -4.34 20.08 -11.80
N ALA A 76 -4.87 21.25 -12.16
CA ALA A 76 -4.52 21.94 -13.39
C ALA A 76 -3.07 22.43 -13.38
N ASP A 77 -2.61 22.97 -12.24
CA ASP A 77 -1.22 23.42 -12.07
C ASP A 77 -0.23 22.25 -12.16
N ALA A 78 -0.55 21.13 -11.50
CA ALA A 78 0.24 19.90 -11.59
C ALA A 78 0.34 19.36 -13.03
N ALA A 79 -0.78 19.37 -13.77
CA ALA A 79 -0.80 18.94 -15.16
C ALA A 79 0.05 19.86 -16.07
N ALA A 80 0.01 21.17 -15.84
CA ALA A 80 0.85 22.13 -16.56
C ALA A 80 2.35 21.90 -16.27
N GLY A 81 2.70 21.62 -15.01
CA GLY A 81 4.07 21.29 -14.61
C GLY A 81 4.60 20.03 -15.33
N VAL A 82 3.80 18.96 -15.35
CA VAL A 82 4.16 17.71 -16.06
C VAL A 82 4.30 17.93 -17.56
N ALA A 83 3.41 18.71 -18.18
CA ALA A 83 3.50 19.03 -19.60
C ALA A 83 4.78 19.84 -19.94
N ALA A 84 5.16 20.78 -19.08
CA ALA A 84 6.39 21.56 -19.24
C ALA A 84 7.64 20.67 -19.08
N GLU A 85 7.66 19.78 -18.09
CA GLU A 85 8.78 18.85 -17.86
C GLU A 85 8.93 17.87 -19.04
N ALA A 86 7.82 17.34 -19.56
CA ALA A 86 7.82 16.47 -20.72
C ALA A 86 8.33 17.19 -22.00
N ALA A 87 7.93 18.45 -22.19
CA ALA A 87 8.43 19.25 -23.31
C ALA A 87 9.95 19.51 -23.19
N ALA A 88 10.43 19.86 -21.99
CA ALA A 88 11.86 20.05 -21.75
C ALA A 88 12.68 18.77 -21.96
N ALA A 89 12.16 17.61 -21.55
CA ALA A 89 12.80 16.32 -21.77
C ALA A 89 12.85 15.90 -23.25
N ALA A 90 11.90 16.35 -24.07
CA ALA A 90 11.87 16.10 -25.50
C ALA A 90 12.88 16.95 -26.30
N GLU A 91 13.28 18.11 -25.78
CA GLU A 91 14.25 19.01 -26.42
C GLU A 91 15.71 18.66 -26.14
N THR A 92 16.01 17.88 -25.09
CA THR A 92 17.35 17.32 -24.87
C THR A 92 17.56 16.10 -25.78
N PRO A 93 18.44 16.17 -26.80
CA PRO A 93 18.78 14.98 -27.60
C PRO A 93 19.48 13.98 -26.68
N ALA A 94 19.04 12.73 -26.73
CA ALA A 94 19.76 11.64 -26.08
C ALA A 94 21.14 11.48 -26.78
N GLU A 95 22.21 11.91 -26.12
CA GLU A 95 23.59 11.48 -26.40
C GLU A 95 23.94 10.21 -25.61
#